data_AF-A0A7W6ZYJ3-F1
#
_entry.id   AF-A0A7W6ZYJ3-F1
#
_cell.length_a   1.000
_cell.length_b   1.000
_cell.length_c   1.000
_cell.angle_alpha   90.00
_cell.angle_beta   90.00
_cell.angle_gamma   90.00
#
_symmetry.space_group_name_H-M   'P 1'
#
loop_
_entity.id
_entity.type
_entity.pdbx_description
1 polymer ?
#
loop_
_entity_poly.entity_id
_entity_poly.type
_entity_poly.pdbx_seq_one_letter_code
_entity_poly.pdbx_strand_id
1 'polypeptide(L)'
;MDGADNDLRLIAVMRRYFAVKEELAGLKSSLEERRKAAGIAVGEFYHVRTENEHADDVSRTVTLRREMEILMSLAEGWSRGDIIQLGPSAN
;
A
#
# COMPACT_ATOMS: atom_id res chain seq x y z
N MET A 1 25.26 2.84 19.62
CA MET A 1 23.85 2.96 20.05
C MET A 1 22.92 2.97 18.83
N ASP A 2 23.29 2.28 17.74
CA ASP A 2 22.71 2.44 16.39
C ASP A 2 21.80 1.25 16.01
N GLY A 3 22.21 0.02 16.32
CA GLY A 3 21.43 -1.18 16.00
C GLY A 3 20.02 -1.21 16.61
N ALA A 4 19.88 -0.88 17.90
CA ALA A 4 18.56 -0.87 18.56
C ALA A 4 17.59 0.15 17.94
N ASP A 5 18.08 1.30 17.47
CA ASP A 5 17.27 2.32 16.82
C ASP A 5 16.86 1.87 15.41
N ASN A 6 17.76 1.20 14.67
CA ASN A 6 17.44 0.64 13.36
C ASN A 6 16.44 -0.52 13.44
N ASP A 7 16.50 -1.33 14.49
CA ASP A 7 15.53 -2.41 14.77
C ASP A 7 14.13 -1.84 15.07
N LEU A 8 14.05 -0.76 15.85
CA LEU A 8 12.78 -0.05 16.09
C LEU A 8 12.19 0.52 14.79
N ARG A 9 13.03 1.03 13.88
CA ARG A 9 12.60 1.47 12.55
C ARG A 9 12.08 0.32 11.70
N LEU A 10 12.73 -0.85 11.74
CA LEU A 10 12.23 -2.05 11.06
C LEU A 10 10.85 -2.45 11.59
N ILE A 11 10.67 -2.46 12.91
CA ILE A 11 9.35 -2.76 13.52
C ILE A 11 8.29 -1.78 13.01
N ALA A 12 8.60 -0.49 12.91
CA ALA A 12 7.69 0.52 12.36
C ALA A 12 7.36 0.26 10.87
N VAL A 13 8.36 -0.06 10.05
CA VAL A 13 8.19 -0.44 8.63
C VAL A 13 7.25 -1.64 8.50
N MET A 14 7.49 -2.71 9.27
CA MET A 14 6.70 -3.93 9.19
C MET A 14 5.26 -3.72 9.67
N ARG A 15 5.05 -2.93 10.74
CA ARG A 15 3.70 -2.54 11.19
C ARG A 15 2.95 -1.79 10.10
N ARG A 16 3.59 -0.82 9.46
CA ARG A 16 2.98 -0.08 8.34
C ARG A 16 2.67 -1.00 7.17
N TYR A 17 3.59 -1.91 6.82
CA TYR A 17 3.38 -2.86 5.72
C TYR A 17 2.13 -3.72 5.94
N PHE A 18 1.95 -4.27 7.15
CA PHE A 18 0.76 -5.07 7.45
C PHE A 18 -0.54 -4.24 7.46
N ALA A 19 -0.51 -3.01 7.96
CA ALA A 19 -1.66 -2.11 7.91
C ALA A 19 -2.06 -1.77 6.45
N VAL A 20 -1.08 -1.42 5.61
CA VAL A 20 -1.30 -1.14 4.17
C VAL A 20 -1.81 -2.38 3.44
N LYS A 21 -1.29 -3.57 3.78
CA LYS A 21 -1.76 -4.85 3.22
C LYS A 21 -3.22 -5.12 3.55
N GLU A 22 -3.63 -4.88 4.79
CA GLU A 22 -5.03 -5.02 5.22
C GLU A 22 -5.93 -4.00 4.51
N GLU A 23 -5.52 -2.73 4.45
CA GLU A 23 -6.24 -1.67 3.74
C GLU A 23 -6.44 -2.02 2.26
N LEU A 24 -5.37 -2.48 1.59
CA LEU A 24 -5.42 -2.88 0.19
C LEU A 24 -6.37 -4.07 -0.03
N ALA A 25 -6.38 -5.04 0.88
CA ALA A 25 -7.28 -6.19 0.81
C ALA A 25 -8.75 -5.76 0.95
N GLY A 26 -9.05 -4.91 1.92
CA GLY A 26 -10.39 -4.36 2.14
C GLY A 26 -10.87 -3.55 0.93
N LEU A 27 -10.02 -2.68 0.40
CA LEU A 27 -10.34 -1.85 -0.76
C LEU A 27 -10.61 -2.69 -2.02
N LYS A 28 -9.80 -3.72 -2.27
CA LYS A 28 -10.03 -4.67 -3.37
C LYS A 28 -11.37 -5.41 -3.20
N SER A 29 -11.72 -5.84 -1.98
CA SER A 29 -13.00 -6.50 -1.73
C SER A 29 -14.17 -5.57 -2.03
N SER A 30 -14.14 -4.34 -1.52
CA SER A 30 -15.16 -3.33 -1.77
C SER A 30 -15.32 -2.98 -3.26
N LEU A 31 -14.21 -2.87 -3.99
CA LEU A 31 -14.23 -2.64 -5.44
C LEU A 31 -14.89 -3.80 -6.19
N GLU A 32 -14.57 -5.04 -5.83
CA GLU A 32 -15.18 -6.21 -6.47
C GLU A 32 -16.66 -6.40 -6.11
N GLU A 33 -17.06 -6.06 -4.88
CA GLU A 33 -18.46 -6.03 -4.49
C GLU A 33 -19.25 -5.00 -5.30
N ARG A 34 -18.73 -3.77 -5.43
CA ARG A 34 -19.34 -2.72 -6.26
C ARG A 34 -19.42 -3.12 -7.72
N ARG A 35 -18.34 -3.69 -8.28
CA ARG A 35 -18.35 -4.19 -9.65
C ARG A 35 -19.43 -5.24 -9.86
N LYS A 36 -19.53 -6.22 -8.96
CA LYS A 36 -20.54 -7.29 -9.02
C LYS A 36 -21.96 -6.73 -8.90
N ALA A 37 -22.18 -5.79 -7.98
CA ALA A 37 -23.47 -5.14 -7.79
C ALA A 37 -23.90 -4.34 -9.03
N ALA A 38 -22.95 -3.70 -9.72
CA ALA A 38 -23.20 -2.97 -10.95
C ALA A 38 -23.27 -3.86 -12.21
N GLY A 39 -22.93 -5.15 -12.11
CA GLY A 39 -22.90 -6.07 -13.25
C GLY A 39 -21.84 -5.74 -14.31
N ILE A 40 -20.86 -4.90 -13.98
CA ILE A 40 -19.86 -4.39 -14.94
C ILE A 40 -18.76 -5.45 -15.15
N ALA A 41 -18.32 -5.61 -16.40
CA ALA A 41 -17.20 -6.48 -16.72
C ALA A 41 -15.90 -5.97 -16.07
N VAL A 42 -15.00 -6.87 -15.65
CA VAL A 42 -13.74 -6.51 -14.97
C VAL A 42 -12.93 -5.47 -15.77
N GLY A 43 -12.74 -5.70 -17.07
CA GLY A 43 -11.97 -4.79 -17.92
C GLY A 43 -12.59 -3.40 -18.04
N GLU A 44 -13.91 -3.30 -18.05
CA GLU A 44 -14.63 -2.03 -18.11
C GLU A 44 -14.60 -1.30 -16.77
N PHE A 45 -14.76 -2.02 -15.66
CA PHE A 45 -14.73 -1.46 -14.31
C PHE A 45 -13.37 -0.83 -13.98
N TYR A 46 -12.28 -1.49 -14.34
CA TYR A 46 -10.92 -0.97 -14.12
C TYR A 46 -10.42 -0.05 -15.25
N HIS A 47 -11.21 0.19 -16.30
CA HIS A 47 -10.94 1.25 -17.27
C HIS A 47 -11.30 2.61 -16.64
N VAL A 48 -10.43 3.09 -15.76
CA VAL A 48 -10.67 4.31 -14.99
C VAL A 48 -10.69 5.53 -15.90
N ARG A 49 -11.86 6.17 -16.01
CA ARG A 49 -12.01 7.56 -16.45
C ARG A 49 -12.20 8.43 -15.22
N THR A 50 -11.81 9.69 -15.28
CA THR A 50 -11.87 10.64 -14.16
C THR A 50 -13.27 10.83 -13.59
N GLU A 51 -14.31 10.50 -14.38
CA GLU A 51 -15.73 10.62 -14.04
C GLU A 51 -16.28 9.40 -13.28
N ASN A 52 -15.52 8.32 -13.15
CA ASN A 52 -15.99 7.11 -12.48
C ASN A 52 -15.93 7.29 -10.95
N GLU A 53 -17.01 6.98 -10.26
CA GLU A 53 -17.12 7.09 -8.80
C GLU A 53 -16.05 6.29 -8.05
N HIS A 54 -15.57 5.18 -8.62
CA HIS A 54 -14.53 4.32 -8.05
C HIS A 54 -13.11 4.63 -8.56
N ALA A 55 -12.91 5.71 -9.33
CA ALA A 55 -11.61 6.10 -9.87
C ALA A 55 -10.57 6.37 -8.78
N ASP A 56 -10.97 7.06 -7.72
CA ASP A 56 -10.11 7.40 -6.58
C ASP A 56 -9.70 6.13 -5.82
N ASP A 57 -10.64 5.20 -5.64
CA ASP A 57 -10.38 3.92 -4.98
C ASP A 57 -9.41 3.07 -5.80
N VAL A 58 -9.58 3.00 -7.12
CA VAL A 58 -8.62 2.29 -7.98
C VAL A 58 -7.24 2.95 -7.90
N SER A 59 -7.16 4.28 -7.95
CA SER A 59 -5.90 5.04 -7.81
C SER A 59 -5.24 4.80 -6.44
N ARG A 60 -6.05 4.71 -5.38
CA ARG A 60 -5.60 4.35 -4.03
C ARG A 60 -5.04 2.93 -3.99
N THR A 61 -5.62 1.95 -4.69
CA THR A 61 -5.03 0.59 -4.75
C THR A 61 -3.63 0.59 -5.37
N VAL A 62 -3.38 1.43 -6.38
CA VAL A 62 -2.05 1.58 -7.01
C VAL A 62 -1.07 2.21 -6.03
N THR A 63 -1.51 3.26 -5.32
CA THR A 63 -0.70 3.96 -4.31
C THR A 63 -0.30 3.02 -3.16
N LEU A 64 -1.26 2.25 -2.63
CA LEU A 64 -1.02 1.28 -1.55
C LEU A 64 -0.05 0.17 -1.99
N ARG A 65 -0.17 -0.33 -3.24
CA ARG A 65 0.80 -1.31 -3.77
C ARG A 65 2.22 -0.75 -3.83
N ARG A 66 2.36 0.47 -4.35
CA ARG A 66 3.66 1.15 -4.40
C ARG A 66 4.25 1.36 -3.01
N GLU A 67 3.41 1.72 -2.04
CA GLU A 67 3.85 1.87 -0.66
C GLU A 67 4.34 0.54 -0.08
N MET A 68 3.64 -0.58 -0.33
CA MET A 68 4.10 -1.91 0.09
C MET A 68 5.45 -2.28 -0.50
N GLU A 69 5.69 -1.97 -1.78
CA GLU A 69 6.98 -2.20 -2.46
C GLU A 69 8.12 -1.42 -1.80
N ILE A 70 7.88 -0.13 -1.48
CA ILE A 70 8.85 0.71 -0.78
C ILE A 70 9.17 0.14 0.61
N LEU A 71 8.14 -0.22 1.37
CA LEU A 71 8.30 -0.77 2.72
C LEU A 71 9.06 -2.10 2.71
N MET A 72 8.79 -2.97 1.74
CA MET A 72 9.54 -4.23 1.58
C MET A 72 11.00 -3.96 1.22
N SER A 73 11.26 -3.02 0.31
CA SER A 73 12.63 -2.63 -0.06
C SER A 73 13.43 -2.09 1.14
N LEU A 74 12.79 -1.32 2.03
CA LEU A 74 13.41 -0.86 3.28
C LEU A 74 13.74 -2.02 4.24
N ALA A 75 12.83 -2.99 4.39
CA ALA A 75 13.06 -4.16 5.22
C ALA A 75 14.18 -5.05 4.68
N GLU A 76 14.25 -5.24 3.36
CA GLU A 76 15.35 -5.93 2.69
C GLU A 76 16.68 -5.21 2.89
N GLY A 77 16.70 -3.88 2.82
CA GLY A 77 17.88 -3.07 3.12
C GLY A 77 18.39 -3.28 4.54
N TRP A 78 17.50 -3.26 5.53
CA TRP A 78 17.87 -3.56 6.92
C TRP A 78 18.54 -4.93 7.06
N SER A 79 18.07 -5.96 6.34
CA SER A 79 18.68 -7.30 6.38
C SER A 79 20.11 -7.35 5.83
N ARG A 80 20.49 -6.37 5.00
CA ARG A 80 21.86 -6.19 4.48
C ARG A 80 22.72 -5.28 5.36
N GLY A 81 22.16 -4.72 6.43
CA GLY A 81 22.81 -3.77 7.32
C GLY A 81 22.59 -2.30 6.93
N ASP A 82 21.67 -1.99 6.00
CA ASP A 82 21.33 -0.60 5.67
C ASP A 82 20.57 0.06 6.84
N ILE A 83 20.80 1.35 7.05
CA ILE A 83 20.04 2.14 8.02
C ILE A 83 18.73 2.58 7.39
N ILE A 84 17.60 2.21 7.99
CA ILE A 84 16.28 2.61 7.51
C ILE A 84 16.12 4.13 7.65
N GLN A 85 15.94 4.80 6.52
CA GLN A 85 15.58 6.22 6.46
C GLN A 85 14.07 6.32 6.23
N LEU A 86 13.32 6.44 7.33
CA LEU A 86 11.94 6.92 7.25
C LEU A 86 12.04 8.41 6.91
N GLY A 87 11.73 8.79 5.67
CA GLY A 87 11.58 10.20 5.34
C GLY A 87 10.60 10.85 6.33
N PRO A 88 10.75 12.14 6.68
CA PRO A 88 9.76 12.81 7.50
C PRO A 88 8.42 12.63 6.78
N SER A 89 7.44 12.01 7.46
CA SER A 89 6.08 11.92 6.95
C SER A 89 5.68 13.32 6.51
N ALA A 90 5.50 13.52 5.21
CA ALA A 90 4.94 14.75 4.69
C ALA A 90 3.46 14.77 5.12
N ASN A 91 3.21 15.56 6.17
CA ASN A 91 1.93 16.09 6.67
C ASN A 91 0.72 15.14 6.76
#